data_AF-A0A537J216-F1
#
_entry.id   AF-A0A537J216-F1
#
_cell.length_a   1.000
_cell.length_b   1.000
_cell.length_c   1.000
_cell.angle_alpha   90.00
_cell.angle_beta   90.00
_cell.angle_gamma   90.00
#
_symmetry.space_group_name_H-M   'P 1'
#
loop_
_entity.id
_entity.type
_entity.pdbx_description
1 polymer ?
#
loop_
_entity_poly.entity_id
_entity_poly.type
_entity_poly.pdbx_seq_one_letter_code
_entity_poly.pdbx_strand_id
1 'polypeptide(L)' 'MKLAYTISASPTRFAAVAQGRDLASSIRHLAGLGYAGVELAIRDPAQVSLDAIVEAAAQVGVTVPAIGTGQAYLEEG' A
#
# COMPACT_ATOMS: atom_id res chain seq x y z
N MET A 1 12.17 -15.71 -7.70
CA MET A 1 11.67 -14.97 -6.51
C MET A 1 10.65 -13.93 -6.95
N LYS A 2 9.68 -13.57 -6.11
CA LYS A 2 8.68 -12.52 -6.38
C LYS A 2 9.06 -11.26 -5.58
N LEU A 3 9.03 -10.09 -6.22
CA LEU A 3 9.34 -8.81 -5.58
C LEU A 3 8.06 -8.10 -5.14
N ALA A 4 8.12 -7.44 -3.99
CA ALA A 4 7.05 -6.59 -3.47
C ALA A 4 7.60 -5.22 -3.04
N TYR A 5 6.75 -4.20 -3.05
CA TYR A 5 7.10 -2.83 -2.65
C TYR A 5 6.12 -2.32 -1.60
N THR A 6 6.64 -1.70 -0.54
CA THR A 6 5.84 -1.15 0.56
C THR A 6 5.33 0.25 0.22
N ILE A 7 4.01 0.44 0.28
CA ILE A 7 3.34 1.73 0.11
C ILE A 7 2.56 2.10 1.36
N SER A 8 2.53 3.40 1.68
CA SER A 8 1.75 3.89 2.81
C SER A 8 0.33 4.22 2.36
N ALA A 9 -0.66 3.61 3.01
CA ALA A 9 -2.07 3.94 2.82
C ALA A 9 -2.52 5.11 3.71
N SER A 10 -1.73 5.44 4.74
CA SER A 10 -1.96 6.60 5.62
C SER A 10 -0.91 7.70 5.38
N PRO A 11 -1.20 8.96 5.70
CA PRO A 11 -0.19 10.03 5.68
C PRO A 11 1.01 9.67 6.56
N THR A 12 2.22 9.88 6.06
CA THR A 12 3.47 9.66 6.79
C THR A 12 4.11 11.00 7.17
N ARG A 13 4.74 11.08 8.34
CA ARG A 13 5.57 12.25 8.73
C ARG A 13 6.86 12.38 7.91
N PHE A 14 7.27 11.32 7.22
CA PHE A 14 8.42 11.31 6.32
C PHE A 14 7.98 11.26 4.86
N ALA A 15 8.86 11.71 3.96
CA ALA A 15 8.64 11.66 2.52
C ALA A 15 8.75 10.21 2.01
N ALA A 16 7.62 9.51 1.84
CA ALA A 16 7.64 8.18 1.22
C ALA A 16 7.99 8.32 -0.27
N VAL A 17 8.84 7.45 -0.81
CA VAL A 17 9.27 7.53 -2.23
C VAL A 17 8.08 7.41 -3.21
N ALA A 18 6.95 6.83 -2.77
CA ALA A 18 5.70 6.74 -3.50
C ALA A 18 4.61 7.74 -3.07
N GLN A 19 4.93 8.77 -2.26
CA GLN A 19 3.93 9.75 -1.80
C GLN A 19 3.36 10.58 -2.96
N GLY A 20 2.04 10.80 -2.94
CA GLY A 20 1.35 11.73 -3.85
C GLY A 20 0.41 11.09 -4.88
N ARG A 21 0.31 9.76 -4.94
CA ARG A 21 -0.74 9.05 -5.69
C ARG A 21 -1.77 8.48 -4.72
N ASP A 22 -3.01 8.33 -5.18
CA ASP A 22 -3.97 7.48 -4.47
C ASP A 22 -3.49 6.02 -4.45
N LEU A 23 -4.03 5.24 -3.50
CA LEU A 23 -3.56 3.88 -3.24
C LEU A 23 -3.72 2.97 -4.46
N ALA A 24 -4.87 3.03 -5.15
CA ALA A 24 -5.13 2.22 -6.33
C ALA A 24 -4.19 2.59 -7.49
N SER A 25 -3.92 3.88 -7.72
CA SER A 25 -2.96 4.33 -8.71
C SER A 25 -1.53 3.88 -8.40
N SER A 26 -1.16 3.83 -7.11
CA SER A 26 0.14 3.31 -6.68
C SER A 26 0.28 1.82 -7.00
N ILE A 27 -0.76 1.01 -6.74
CA ILE A 27 -0.80 -0.42 -7.07
C ILE A 27 -0.62 -0.63 -8.58
N ARG A 28 -1.41 0.07 -9.40
CA ARG A 28 -1.30 -0.01 -10.87
C ARG A 28 0.08 0.41 -11.37
N HIS A 29 0.65 1.47 -10.80
CA HIS A 29 1.98 1.93 -11.16
C HIS A 29 3.07 0.89 -10.86
N LEU A 30 3.04 0.31 -9.67
CA LEU A 30 4.01 -0.72 -9.26
C LEU A 30 3.88 -2.01 -10.08
N ALA A 31 2.65 -2.40 -10.45
CA ALA A 31 2.43 -3.49 -11.39
C ALA A 31 3.10 -3.23 -12.75
N GLY A 32 2.96 -2.00 -13.28
CA GLY A 32 3.62 -1.59 -14.52
C GLY A 32 5.16 -1.58 -14.45
N LEU A 33 5.73 -1.51 -13.25
CA LEU A 33 7.18 -1.63 -13.01
C LEU A 33 7.64 -3.09 -12.83
N GLY A 34 6.73 -4.06 -12.84
CA GLY A 34 7.05 -5.50 -12.73
C GLY A 34 7.04 -6.06 -11.30
N TYR A 35 6.55 -5.31 -10.31
CA TYR A 35 6.36 -5.87 -8.96
C TYR A 35 5.21 -6.87 -8.94
N ALA A 36 5.41 -7.99 -8.23
CA ALA A 36 4.42 -9.06 -8.07
C ALA A 36 3.57 -8.90 -6.79
N GLY A 37 3.96 -7.97 -5.90
CA GLY A 37 3.25 -7.67 -4.66
C GLY A 37 3.35 -6.21 -4.24
N VAL A 38 2.40 -5.78 -3.41
CA VAL A 38 2.45 -4.52 -2.65
C VAL A 38 2.25 -4.80 -1.17
N GLU A 39 3.13 -4.30 -0.33
CA GLU A 39 2.90 -4.29 1.12
C GLU A 39 2.23 -2.99 1.52
N LEU A 40 1.23 -3.06 2.40
CA LEU A 40 0.46 -1.89 2.82
C LEU A 40 0.85 -1.48 4.23
N ALA A 41 1.36 -0.27 4.41
CA ALA A 41 1.46 0.34 5.74
C ALA A 41 0.16 1.08 6.05
N ILE A 42 -0.58 0.61 7.06
CA ILE A 42 -1.90 1.12 7.45
C ILE A 42 -1.85 1.47 8.94
N ARG A 43 -2.03 2.75 9.28
CA ARG A 43 -2.21 3.21 10.66
C ARG A 43 -3.61 2.89 11.18
N ASP A 44 -4.61 3.39 10.45
CA ASP A 44 -6.03 3.27 10.81
C ASP A 44 -6.79 2.58 9.65
N PRO A 45 -7.26 1.33 9.85
CA PRO A 45 -7.97 0.60 8.81
C PRO A 45 -9.34 1.21 8.46
N ALA A 46 -9.93 2.03 9.34
CA ALA A 46 -11.19 2.72 9.04
C ALA A 46 -11.04 3.83 7.99
N GLN A 47 -9.80 4.26 7.72
CA GLN A 47 -9.50 5.33 6.76
C GLN A 47 -9.16 4.81 5.36
N VAL A 48 -9.22 3.50 5.12
CA VAL A 48 -8.93 2.88 3.82
C VAL A 48 -10.14 2.11 3.30
N SER A 49 -10.33 2.10 1.98
CA SER A 49 -11.35 1.26 1.34
C SER A 49 -10.75 -0.10 0.98
N LEU A 50 -11.17 -1.14 1.70
CA LEU A 50 -10.75 -2.52 1.42
C LEU A 50 -11.16 -2.94 0.00
N ASP A 51 -12.40 -2.64 -0.39
CA ASP A 51 -12.93 -3.00 -1.72
C ASP A 51 -12.10 -2.38 -2.84
N ALA A 52 -11.74 -1.10 -2.72
CA ALA A 52 -10.90 -0.42 -3.71
C ALA A 52 -9.49 -1.02 -3.79
N ILE A 53 -8.92 -1.46 -2.66
CA ILE A 53 -7.61 -2.14 -2.62
C ILE A 53 -7.70 -3.48 -3.34
N VAL A 54 -8.70 -4.29 -2.99
CA VAL A 54 -8.90 -5.63 -3.56
C VAL A 54 -9.15 -5.53 -5.06
N GLU A 55 -10.02 -4.62 -5.50
CA GLU A 55 -10.32 -4.38 -6.91
C GLU A 55 -9.05 -3.96 -7.67
N ALA A 56 -8.31 -2.98 -7.16
CA ALA A 56 -7.10 -2.49 -7.81
C ALA A 56 -6.04 -3.58 -7.93
N ALA A 57 -5.81 -4.38 -6.88
CA ALA A 57 -4.86 -5.48 -6.88
C ALA A 57 -5.26 -6.59 -7.87
N ALA A 58 -6.54 -6.96 -7.88
CA ALA A 58 -7.09 -7.97 -8.79
C ALA A 58 -6.99 -7.54 -10.27
N GLN A 59 -7.31 -6.27 -10.58
CA GLN A 59 -7.26 -5.72 -11.95
C GLN A 59 -5.87 -5.85 -12.59
N VAL A 60 -4.79 -5.78 -11.80
CA VAL A 60 -3.41 -5.84 -12.31
C VAL A 60 -2.65 -7.10 -11.90
N GLY A 61 -3.31 -8.07 -11.26
CA GLY A 61 -2.73 -9.35 -10.89
C GLY A 61 -1.62 -9.28 -9.84
N VAL A 62 -1.63 -8.25 -8.99
CA VAL A 62 -0.65 -8.05 -7.92
C VAL A 62 -1.19 -8.58 -6.60
N THR A 63 -0.33 -9.17 -5.78
CA THR A 63 -0.69 -9.70 -4.44
C THR A 63 -0.49 -8.66 -3.34
N VAL A 64 -1.17 -8.84 -2.20
CA VAL A 64 -0.91 -8.06 -0.97
C VAL A 64 -0.31 -9.01 0.08
N PRO A 65 1.01 -9.24 0.09
CA PRO A 65 1.61 -10.27 0.95
C PRO A 65 1.71 -9.87 2.42
N ALA A 66 1.64 -8.58 2.76
CA ALA A 66 1.83 -8.11 4.12
C ALA A 66 1.09 -6.78 4.38
N ILE A 67 0.75 -6.57 5.66
CA ILE A 67 0.20 -5.32 6.19
C ILE A 67 1.07 -4.91 7.38
N GLY A 68 1.66 -3.72 7.32
CA GLY A 68 2.41 -3.11 8.40
C GLY A 68 1.55 -2.16 9.22
N THR A 69 1.55 -2.32 10.54
CA THR A 69 0.74 -1.51 11.49
C THR A 69 1.58 -0.58 12.37
N GLY A 70 2.90 -0.49 12.13
CA GLY A 70 3.82 0.25 13.00
C GLY A 70 3.54 1.75 13.12
N GLN A 71 2.79 2.35 12.18
CA GLN A 71 2.36 3.74 12.27
C GLN A 71 1.42 3.99 13.47
N ALA A 72 0.61 2.99 13.85
CA ALA A 72 -0.27 3.12 15.02
C ALA A 72 0.55 3.31 16.29
N TYR A 73 1.56 2.46 16.50
CA TYR A 73 2.48 2.60 17.63
C TYR A 73 3.21 3.96 17.68
N LEU A 74 3.60 4.50 16.51
CA LEU A 74 4.31 5.78 16.45
C LEU A 74 3.41 7.00 16.73
N GLU A 75 2.13 6.95 16.35
CA GLU A 75 1.21 8.08 16.50
C GLU A 75 0.35 7.99 17.77
N GLU A 76 0.05 6.78 18.24
CA GLU A 76 -0.91 6.52 19.33
C GLU A 76 -0.30 5.85 20.58
N GLY A 77 0.89 5.24 20.49
CA GLY A 77 1.61 4.61 21.62
C GLY A 77 1.36 3.12 21.81
#